data_AF-A0A535Z0U5-F1
#
_entry.id   AF-A0A535Z0U5-F1
#
_cell.length_a   1.000
_cell.length_b   1.000
_cell.length_c   1.000
_cell.angle_alpha   90.00
_cell.angle_beta   90.00
_cell.angle_gamma   90.00
#
_symmetry.space_group_name_H-M   'P 1'
#
loop_
_entity.id
_entity.type
_entity.pdbx_description
1 polymer ?
#
loop_
_entity_poly.entity_id
_entity_poly.type
_entity_poly.pdbx_seq_one_letter_code
_entity_poly.pdbx_strand_id
1 'polypeptide(L)'
;MRAACSGLRLVTRLITGLMLPLGSMAGASIGGPLPVRAAGEAPSCVLASPSGAVSHVIYVQFDNTHFTRDNPKVPSDLEQMPNLLNFIKDNGVLLSNHHTPLISHTATDILTSLTGVYGDRHGVPVSNSFRYFNPDGTTNPGVSFAYWTSPLFDPSGAPTDTTPNMLTADGKNAPAPWVPFTRAGCNVGAVATANTILENTAIDIPTVFGANSDEAKEVTAHPNQAFADFVGIGVHCGLLQPLCLTSDNAKDDKLPAEPGLYTGFKALYGHKYTAEKIGPITDLDGNVISGFPGFDGMSASVSLGYVAAMQEHGIPVTYAYVSDAHDAHPSGPAYGPGQAGYVAALKSYDTAFGKFFARLKTDGIDRSNTLFVFTADENDHLSSGPPDNPNGGESANRPDRSADPAAGQLSGDEATPYGDCRRGTHAQLHAICQPRLLPLHHRRHRLPNRVPLGHRKLAIRLEPRRLPAGNRDHVAWHGWAGRCQSGRRRPKRRLV
;
A
#
# COMPACT_ATOMS: atom_id res chain seq x y z
N MET A 1 47.70 37.55 -51.36
CA MET A 1 48.48 36.72 -52.31
C MET A 1 47.58 35.54 -52.71
N ARG A 2 46.79 35.65 -53.79
CA ARG A 2 46.96 35.01 -55.14
C ARG A 2 47.38 33.53 -55.01
N ALA A 3 46.70 32.51 -55.52
CA ALA A 3 45.93 32.27 -56.77
C ALA A 3 44.83 31.19 -56.51
N ALA A 4 43.63 31.11 -57.12
CA ALA A 4 43.14 31.17 -58.50
C ALA A 4 43.40 29.93 -59.38
N CYS A 5 42.36 29.10 -59.62
CA CYS A 5 41.93 28.51 -60.92
C CYS A 5 40.81 27.47 -60.67
N SER A 6 39.55 27.69 -61.09
CA SER A 6 38.96 27.48 -62.43
C SER A 6 38.56 26.02 -62.70
N GLY A 7 37.26 25.80 -62.96
CA GLY A 7 36.62 24.49 -63.08
C GLY A 7 36.64 23.84 -64.46
N LEU A 8 35.96 22.70 -64.60
CA LEU A 8 35.43 22.19 -65.87
C LEU A 8 34.33 21.14 -65.63
N ARG A 9 33.33 21.15 -66.52
CA ARG A 9 32.16 20.25 -66.61
C ARG A 9 32.48 18.94 -67.37
N LEU A 10 31.52 18.00 -67.25
CA LEU A 10 31.23 16.85 -68.13
C LEU A 10 32.20 15.65 -67.94
N VAL A 11 31.78 14.39 -67.83
CA VAL A 11 31.02 13.62 -68.83
C VAL A 11 30.34 12.40 -68.17
N THR A 12 29.11 12.16 -68.62
CA THR A 12 28.26 10.98 -68.47
C THR A 12 28.94 9.65 -68.81
N ARG A 13 28.86 8.64 -67.95
CA ARG A 13 28.82 7.22 -68.38
C ARG A 13 27.87 6.41 -67.50
N LEU A 14 26.75 5.99 -68.11
CA LEU A 14 25.97 4.84 -67.67
C LEU A 14 26.86 3.59 -67.80
N ILE A 15 26.95 2.80 -66.73
CA ILE A 15 27.27 1.37 -66.81
C ILE A 15 26.21 0.65 -66.00
N THR A 16 25.29 0.00 -66.71
CA THR A 16 24.38 -1.02 -66.21
C THR A 16 25.18 -2.30 -65.96
N GLY A 17 25.32 -2.68 -64.68
CA GLY A 17 25.94 -3.93 -64.25
C GLY A 17 25.00 -4.68 -63.32
N LEU A 18 24.42 -5.76 -63.85
CA LEU A 18 23.54 -6.71 -63.19
C LEU A 18 24.37 -7.64 -62.26
N MET A 19 24.09 -7.67 -60.94
CA MET A 19 24.44 -8.82 -60.08
C MET A 19 23.43 -8.99 -58.93
N LEU A 20 22.97 -10.23 -58.77
CA LEU A 20 22.05 -10.77 -57.77
C LEU A 20 22.72 -10.94 -56.37
N PRO A 21 21.94 -11.18 -55.29
CA PRO A 21 22.27 -10.77 -53.93
C PRO A 21 23.10 -11.78 -53.15
N LEU A 22 23.97 -11.28 -52.27
CA LEU A 22 24.57 -12.02 -51.16
C LEU A 22 24.14 -11.35 -49.85
N GLY A 23 23.48 -12.14 -49.00
CA GLY A 23 22.89 -11.70 -47.75
C GLY A 23 23.90 -11.06 -46.81
N SER A 24 23.43 -10.06 -46.07
CA SER A 24 24.18 -9.42 -44.99
C SER A 24 23.27 -9.24 -43.78
N MET A 25 23.69 -9.92 -42.71
CA MET A 25 23.50 -9.69 -41.28
C MET A 25 22.54 -8.56 -40.88
N ALA A 26 21.51 -8.92 -40.11
CA ALA A 26 20.75 -7.99 -39.28
C ALA A 26 21.69 -7.34 -38.24
N GLY A 27 22.09 -6.09 -38.52
CA GLY A 27 22.73 -5.22 -37.53
C GLY A 27 21.66 -4.63 -36.61
N ALA A 28 21.89 -4.77 -35.31
CA ALA A 28 21.10 -4.11 -34.27
C ALA A 28 21.15 -2.58 -34.47
N SER A 29 20.00 -1.97 -34.74
CA SER A 29 19.83 -0.52 -34.75
C SER A 29 19.89 -0.01 -33.32
N ILE A 30 21.00 0.65 -32.99
CA ILE A 30 21.18 1.53 -31.84
C ILE A 30 20.08 2.59 -31.88
N GLY A 31 19.42 2.80 -30.75
CA GLY A 31 18.28 3.71 -30.60
C GLY A 31 18.56 5.10 -31.14
N GLY A 32 17.75 5.52 -32.12
CA GLY A 32 17.65 6.92 -32.51
C GLY A 32 16.89 7.71 -31.44
N PRO A 33 17.08 9.05 -31.37
CA PRO A 33 16.35 9.89 -30.44
C PRO A 33 14.84 9.80 -30.71
N LEU A 34 14.07 9.65 -29.64
CA LEU A 34 12.61 9.68 -29.68
C LEU A 34 12.14 10.98 -30.36
N PRO A 35 11.08 10.95 -31.20
CA PRO A 35 10.56 12.16 -31.82
C PRO A 35 10.07 13.10 -30.72
N VAL A 36 10.60 14.34 -30.72
CA VAL A 36 10.06 15.43 -29.91
C VAL A 36 8.65 15.71 -30.40
N ARG A 37 7.65 15.33 -29.60
CA ARG A 37 6.24 15.64 -29.84
C ARG A 37 6.08 17.17 -29.79
N ALA A 38 5.41 17.73 -30.78
CA ALA A 38 5.07 19.15 -30.78
C ALA A 38 4.30 19.53 -29.51
N ALA A 39 4.67 20.65 -28.89
CA ALA A 39 3.95 21.22 -27.76
C ALA A 39 2.53 21.60 -28.21
N GLY A 40 1.50 21.00 -27.60
CA GLY A 40 0.12 21.40 -27.86
C GLY A 40 -0.99 20.45 -27.41
N GLU A 41 -0.69 19.18 -27.10
CA GLU A 41 -1.73 18.25 -26.67
C GLU A 41 -1.21 17.41 -25.49
N ALA A 42 -1.98 17.38 -24.40
CA ALA A 42 -1.68 16.51 -23.26
C ALA A 42 -1.62 15.06 -23.76
N PRO A 43 -0.62 14.26 -23.33
CA PRO A 43 -0.60 12.85 -23.70
C PRO A 43 -1.91 12.20 -23.22
N SER A 44 -2.68 11.63 -24.14
CA SER A 44 -3.86 10.84 -23.78
C SER A 44 -3.43 9.66 -22.90
N CYS A 45 -4.12 9.41 -21.79
CA CYS A 45 -3.86 8.26 -20.93
C CYS A 45 -3.94 6.95 -21.73
N VAL A 46 -2.89 6.11 -21.66
CA VAL A 46 -2.86 4.79 -22.32
C VAL A 46 -2.41 3.71 -21.34
N LEU A 47 -3.35 2.87 -20.89
CA LEU A 47 -3.06 1.76 -19.96
C LEU A 47 -2.49 0.50 -20.64
N ALA A 48 -2.42 0.49 -21.97
CA ALA A 48 -1.79 -0.56 -22.78
C ALA A 48 -2.16 -2.02 -22.37
N SER A 49 -3.42 -2.24 -21.99
CA SER A 49 -3.90 -3.59 -21.65
C SER A 49 -3.81 -4.54 -22.86
N PRO A 50 -3.63 -5.87 -22.65
CA PRO A 50 -3.44 -6.80 -23.76
C PRO A 50 -4.54 -6.79 -24.83
N SER A 51 -5.79 -6.51 -24.43
CA SER A 51 -6.94 -6.39 -25.34
C SER A 51 -7.17 -4.95 -25.81
N GLY A 52 -6.49 -3.96 -25.24
CA GLY A 52 -6.77 -2.54 -25.43
C GLY A 52 -8.10 -2.06 -24.84
N ALA A 53 -8.83 -2.92 -24.12
CA ALA A 53 -10.17 -2.60 -23.62
C ALA A 53 -10.15 -1.80 -22.30
N VAL A 54 -9.10 -1.97 -21.49
CA VAL A 54 -9.01 -1.29 -20.19
C VAL A 54 -8.65 0.18 -20.37
N SER A 55 -9.56 1.04 -19.92
CA SER A 55 -9.42 2.49 -19.83
C SER A 55 -9.40 2.99 -18.38
N HIS A 56 -9.84 2.16 -17.43
CA HIS A 56 -9.91 2.49 -16.01
C HIS A 56 -9.23 1.44 -15.13
N VAL A 57 -8.63 1.88 -14.03
CA VAL A 57 -8.12 1.03 -12.95
C VAL A 57 -8.72 1.52 -11.64
N ILE A 58 -9.40 0.63 -10.92
CA ILE A 58 -9.97 0.89 -9.61
C ILE A 58 -9.39 -0.13 -8.65
N TYR A 59 -8.49 0.33 -7.78
CA TYR A 59 -7.86 -0.45 -6.73
C TYR A 59 -8.47 -0.07 -5.38
N VAL A 60 -9.05 -1.04 -4.69
CA VAL A 60 -9.66 -0.87 -3.36
C VAL A 60 -8.92 -1.76 -2.37
N GLN A 61 -8.25 -1.08 -1.45
CA GLN A 61 -7.61 -1.61 -0.26
C GLN A 61 -8.61 -1.54 0.88
N PHE A 62 -9.01 -2.67 1.41
CA PHE A 62 -9.71 -2.71 2.68
C PHE A 62 -8.71 -2.77 3.82
N ASP A 63 -9.08 -2.11 4.91
CA ASP A 63 -8.58 -2.46 6.23
C ASP A 63 -9.22 -3.76 6.69
N ASN A 64 -8.39 -4.72 7.12
CA ASN A 64 -8.77 -5.87 7.93
C ASN A 64 -9.99 -6.71 7.43
N THR A 65 -10.24 -6.76 6.11
CA THR A 65 -11.45 -7.42 5.57
C THR A 65 -11.23 -8.91 5.28
N HIS A 66 -12.15 -9.75 5.78
CA HIS A 66 -11.99 -11.19 5.85
C HIS A 66 -12.88 -11.95 4.87
N PHE A 67 -12.29 -12.91 4.16
CA PHE A 67 -13.05 -13.96 3.48
C PHE A 67 -13.11 -15.27 4.27
N THR A 68 -12.10 -15.54 5.08
CA THR A 68 -12.14 -16.67 6.02
C THR A 68 -13.09 -16.33 7.15
N ARG A 69 -13.93 -17.28 7.55
CA ARG A 69 -14.81 -17.09 8.71
C ARG A 69 -14.01 -17.24 10.00
N ASP A 70 -13.90 -16.16 10.78
CA ASP A 70 -13.28 -16.21 12.12
C ASP A 70 -14.08 -17.07 13.09
N ASN A 71 -15.40 -16.94 13.04
CA ASN A 71 -16.33 -17.83 13.72
C ASN A 71 -17.07 -18.67 12.68
N PRO A 72 -16.94 -20.01 12.67
CA PRO A 72 -17.61 -20.87 11.68
C PRO A 72 -19.13 -20.70 11.57
N LYS A 73 -19.78 -20.17 12.62
CA LYS A 73 -21.23 -19.92 12.69
C LYS A 73 -21.65 -18.54 12.17
N VAL A 74 -20.71 -17.64 11.93
CA VAL A 74 -20.95 -16.29 11.40
C VAL A 74 -20.40 -16.24 9.97
N PRO A 75 -21.14 -15.70 8.99
CA PRO A 75 -20.58 -15.48 7.66
C PRO A 75 -19.37 -14.53 7.70
N SER A 76 -18.42 -14.70 6.80
CA SER A 76 -17.28 -13.78 6.63
C SER A 76 -17.73 -12.41 6.14
N ASP A 77 -16.85 -11.42 6.14
CA ASP A 77 -17.15 -10.05 5.69
C ASP A 77 -17.68 -10.03 4.27
N LEU A 78 -16.95 -10.67 3.35
CA LEU A 78 -17.38 -10.72 1.96
C LEU A 78 -18.67 -11.52 1.77
N GLU A 79 -18.94 -12.54 2.59
CA GLU A 79 -20.25 -13.22 2.55
C GLU A 79 -21.41 -12.33 3.02
N GLN A 80 -21.12 -11.35 3.88
CA GLN A 80 -22.07 -10.33 4.32
C GLN A 80 -22.13 -9.12 3.37
N MET A 81 -21.22 -9.03 2.40
CA MET A 81 -21.20 -8.04 1.31
C MET A 81 -21.51 -8.67 -0.06
N PRO A 82 -22.72 -9.23 -0.28
CA PRO A 82 -23.06 -9.93 -1.52
C PRO A 82 -22.97 -9.10 -2.80
N ASN A 83 -23.16 -7.77 -2.78
CA ASN A 83 -22.98 -6.93 -3.97
C ASN A 83 -21.52 -7.00 -4.46
N LEU A 84 -20.57 -6.89 -3.53
CA LEU A 84 -19.14 -7.02 -3.85
C LEU A 84 -18.77 -8.46 -4.19
N LEU A 85 -19.16 -9.43 -3.37
CA LEU A 85 -18.78 -10.83 -3.56
C LEU A 85 -19.31 -11.39 -4.88
N ASN A 86 -20.56 -11.09 -5.24
CA ASN A 86 -21.13 -11.52 -6.50
C ASN A 86 -20.48 -10.78 -7.67
N PHE A 87 -20.19 -9.49 -7.54
CA PHE A 87 -19.45 -8.75 -8.56
C PHE A 87 -18.09 -9.38 -8.85
N ILE A 88 -17.32 -9.77 -7.82
CA ILE A 88 -16.03 -10.43 -8.01
C ILE A 88 -16.22 -11.80 -8.70
N LYS A 89 -17.16 -12.62 -8.24
CA LYS A 89 -17.40 -13.97 -8.77
C LYS A 89 -17.90 -13.97 -10.22
N ASP A 90 -18.74 -13.01 -10.57
CA ASP A 90 -19.35 -12.93 -11.90
C ASP A 90 -18.42 -12.30 -12.95
N ASN A 91 -17.38 -11.58 -12.51
CA ASN A 91 -16.56 -10.73 -13.37
C ASN A 91 -15.05 -10.97 -13.26
N GLY A 92 -14.59 -11.80 -12.34
CA GLY A 92 -13.15 -11.98 -12.09
C GLY A 92 -12.80 -13.25 -11.33
N VAL A 93 -11.69 -13.19 -10.60
CA VAL A 93 -11.14 -14.30 -9.82
C VAL A 93 -11.02 -13.86 -8.37
N LEU A 94 -11.56 -14.66 -7.45
CA LEU A 94 -11.35 -14.49 -6.02
C LEU A 94 -10.23 -15.43 -5.56
N LEU A 95 -9.18 -14.85 -4.97
CA LEU A 95 -8.12 -15.60 -4.30
C LEU A 95 -8.40 -15.60 -2.79
N SER A 96 -8.74 -16.76 -2.24
CA SER A 96 -9.07 -16.91 -0.82
C SER A 96 -7.86 -17.10 0.10
N ASN A 97 -6.65 -17.01 -0.44
CA ASN A 97 -5.40 -17.30 0.25
C ASN A 97 -4.35 -16.25 -0.12
N HIS A 98 -4.72 -14.98 0.04
CA HIS A 98 -3.81 -13.84 -0.01
C HIS A 98 -2.98 -13.82 1.28
N HIS A 99 -1.68 -13.54 1.16
CA HIS A 99 -0.76 -13.50 2.30
C HIS A 99 -0.11 -12.13 2.36
N THR A 100 -0.08 -11.58 3.55
CA THR A 100 0.53 -10.29 3.87
C THR A 100 1.96 -10.52 4.39
N PRO A 101 2.82 -9.50 4.38
CA PRO A 101 4.08 -9.53 5.11
C PRO A 101 3.92 -9.96 6.58
N LEU A 102 4.99 -10.50 7.17
CA LEU A 102 5.02 -10.87 8.58
C LEU A 102 5.90 -9.86 9.34
N ILE A 103 5.41 -9.18 10.38
CA ILE A 103 4.08 -9.28 11.03
C ILE A 103 3.08 -8.39 10.27
N SER A 104 1.83 -8.86 10.13
CA SER A 104 0.80 -8.12 9.40
C SER A 104 0.45 -6.83 10.14
N HIS A 105 0.41 -5.72 9.41
CA HIS A 105 0.08 -4.38 9.89
C HIS A 105 -0.32 -3.48 8.72
N THR A 106 -1.43 -2.76 8.86
CA THR A 106 -2.00 -1.76 7.94
C THR A 106 -0.96 -1.08 7.04
N ALA A 107 -0.08 -0.24 7.60
CA ALA A 107 0.85 0.59 6.83
C ALA A 107 1.83 -0.24 5.99
N THR A 108 2.47 -1.24 6.60
CA THR A 108 3.50 -2.03 5.91
C THR A 108 2.90 -2.88 4.80
N ASP A 109 1.70 -3.38 5.01
CA ASP A 109 1.07 -4.34 4.10
C ASP A 109 0.35 -3.65 2.95
N ILE A 110 -0.28 -2.48 3.19
CA ILE A 110 -0.74 -1.59 2.11
C ILE A 110 0.45 -1.24 1.21
N LEU A 111 1.55 -0.74 1.79
CA LEU A 111 2.72 -0.33 1.02
C LEU A 111 3.37 -1.50 0.27
N THR A 112 3.36 -2.70 0.84
CA THR A 112 3.83 -3.89 0.14
C THR A 112 2.93 -4.23 -1.06
N SER A 113 1.61 -4.09 -0.90
CA SER A 113 0.65 -4.33 -1.99
C SER A 113 0.80 -3.31 -3.12
N LEU A 114 1.10 -2.05 -2.79
CA LEU A 114 1.32 -0.97 -3.76
C LEU A 114 2.69 -1.06 -4.47
N THR A 115 3.75 -1.41 -3.73
CA THR A 115 5.13 -1.40 -4.25
C THR A 115 5.58 -2.75 -4.83
N GLY A 116 4.95 -3.84 -4.42
CA GLY A 116 5.34 -5.20 -4.78
C GLY A 116 6.64 -5.68 -4.11
N VAL A 117 7.12 -5.01 -3.06
CA VAL A 117 8.32 -5.39 -2.31
C VAL A 117 8.07 -5.36 -0.80
N TYR A 118 8.86 -6.11 -0.03
CA TYR A 118 8.77 -6.15 1.44
C TYR A 118 9.19 -4.83 2.11
N GLY A 119 8.81 -4.65 3.38
CA GLY A 119 9.11 -3.48 4.19
C GLY A 119 10.57 -3.02 4.20
N ASP A 120 11.51 -3.96 4.25
CA ASP A 120 12.95 -3.66 4.20
C ASP A 120 13.40 -3.02 2.87
N ARG A 121 12.58 -3.10 1.82
CA ARG A 121 12.86 -2.58 0.48
C ARG A 121 12.20 -1.24 0.20
N HIS A 122 11.16 -0.87 0.95
CA HIS A 122 10.44 0.39 0.77
C HIS A 122 10.53 1.37 1.94
N GLY A 123 11.10 0.95 3.08
CA GLY A 123 11.49 1.85 4.17
C GLY A 123 10.52 1.90 5.34
N VAL A 124 9.35 1.26 5.19
CA VAL A 124 8.40 1.00 6.28
C VAL A 124 8.53 -0.48 6.66
N PRO A 125 9.35 -0.81 7.68
CA PRO A 125 9.96 -2.12 7.77
C PRO A 125 9.10 -3.18 8.45
N VAL A 126 8.12 -2.80 9.28
CA VAL A 126 7.50 -3.75 10.21
C VAL A 126 6.04 -3.50 10.59
N SER A 127 5.60 -2.26 10.79
CA SER A 127 4.26 -1.97 11.35
C SER A 127 3.81 -0.53 11.06
N ASN A 128 2.70 -0.11 11.66
CA ASN A 128 2.17 1.26 11.65
C ASN A 128 3.10 2.25 12.37
N SER A 129 3.89 1.73 13.32
CA SER A 129 4.96 2.46 13.99
C SER A 129 6.15 1.55 14.28
N PHE A 130 7.31 2.15 14.52
CA PHE A 130 8.54 1.42 14.79
C PHE A 130 9.50 2.23 15.66
N ARG A 131 10.62 1.62 16.03
CA ARG A 131 11.74 2.31 16.68
C ARG A 131 12.89 2.41 15.69
N TYR A 132 13.52 3.58 15.63
CA TYR A 132 14.75 3.77 14.89
C TYR A 132 15.89 4.16 15.83
N PHE A 133 17.13 3.81 15.45
CA PHE A 133 18.31 4.01 16.29
C PHE A 133 18.92 5.39 16.07
N ASN A 134 19.20 6.08 17.17
CA ASN A 134 19.93 7.34 17.18
C ASN A 134 21.45 7.07 17.12
N PRO A 135 22.28 8.05 16.70
CA PRO A 135 23.74 7.91 16.65
C PRO A 135 24.40 7.60 18.01
N ASP A 136 23.75 7.96 19.12
CA ASP A 136 24.22 7.71 20.49
C ASP A 136 23.82 6.31 21.03
N GLY A 137 23.16 5.49 20.20
CA GLY A 137 22.69 4.15 20.55
C GLY A 137 21.36 4.12 21.30
N THR A 138 20.74 5.27 21.56
CA THR A 138 19.35 5.34 22.03
C THR A 138 18.38 5.12 20.85
N THR A 139 17.08 5.16 21.11
CA THR A 139 16.06 4.99 20.06
C THR A 139 14.99 6.08 20.16
N ASN A 140 14.40 6.40 19.02
CA ASN A 140 13.24 7.29 18.89
C ASN A 140 12.06 6.56 18.23
N PRO A 141 10.81 7.03 18.43
CA PRO A 141 9.65 6.49 17.74
C PRO A 141 9.60 6.98 16.29
N GLY A 142 9.23 6.10 15.37
CA GLY A 142 8.88 6.44 14.00
C GLY A 142 7.45 6.00 13.71
N VAL A 143 6.72 6.75 12.91
CA VAL A 143 5.38 6.43 12.43
C VAL A 143 5.42 6.31 10.92
N SER A 144 4.77 5.27 10.40
CA SER A 144 4.82 4.91 8.99
C SER A 144 3.98 5.83 8.10
N PHE A 145 2.97 6.49 8.67
CA PHE A 145 2.02 7.36 7.98
C PHE A 145 2.59 8.78 7.80
N ALA A 146 3.22 9.00 6.64
CA ALA A 146 3.74 10.26 6.16
C ALA A 146 3.86 10.23 4.63
N TYR A 147 3.74 11.38 3.98
CA TYR A 147 3.82 11.44 2.53
C TYR A 147 5.11 10.81 1.97
N TRP A 148 5.04 10.22 0.79
CA TRP A 148 6.08 9.40 0.16
C TRP A 148 7.50 9.98 0.24
N THR A 149 7.62 11.30 0.09
CA THR A 149 8.92 12.01 0.11
C THR A 149 9.14 12.89 1.33
N SER A 150 8.19 12.91 2.28
CA SER A 150 8.39 13.53 3.58
C SER A 150 9.52 12.83 4.32
N PRO A 151 10.22 13.53 5.23
CA PRO A 151 11.16 12.86 6.12
C PRO A 151 10.43 11.81 6.98
N LEU A 152 11.19 10.90 7.59
CA LEU A 152 10.67 10.01 8.63
C LEU A 152 9.85 10.79 9.66
N PHE A 153 8.63 10.32 9.95
CA PHE A 153 7.79 10.96 10.96
C PHE A 153 8.15 10.49 12.37
N ASP A 154 8.80 11.36 13.13
CA ASP A 154 9.05 11.17 14.56
C ASP A 154 8.05 11.99 15.39
N PRO A 155 7.06 11.36 16.04
CA PRO A 155 6.04 12.07 16.81
C PRO A 155 6.58 12.71 18.09
N SER A 156 7.82 12.44 18.50
CA SER A 156 8.46 13.17 19.62
C SER A 156 8.81 14.62 19.26
N GLY A 157 8.82 14.97 17.97
CA GLY A 157 9.17 16.30 17.48
C GLY A 157 10.67 16.59 17.49
N ALA A 158 11.51 15.61 17.79
CA ALA A 158 12.97 15.73 17.80
C ALA A 158 13.63 14.63 16.95
N PRO A 159 13.37 14.59 15.63
CA PRO A 159 13.90 13.56 14.76
C PRO A 159 15.43 13.64 14.68
N THR A 160 16.11 12.51 14.79
CA THR A 160 17.55 12.41 14.45
C THR A 160 17.77 11.89 13.03
N ASP A 161 16.74 11.32 12.42
CA ASP A 161 16.71 10.90 11.01
C ASP A 161 15.81 11.84 10.20
N THR A 162 16.34 12.35 9.10
CA THR A 162 15.64 13.25 8.16
C THR A 162 15.60 12.69 6.74
N THR A 163 15.93 11.41 6.59
CA THR A 163 15.78 10.69 5.33
C THR A 163 14.31 10.51 4.98
N PRO A 164 13.96 10.32 3.69
CA PRO A 164 12.58 10.10 3.28
C PRO A 164 11.92 8.93 4.01
N ASN A 165 10.63 9.05 4.32
CA ASN A 165 9.84 8.00 4.95
C ASN A 165 9.82 6.72 4.10
N MET A 166 9.67 6.88 2.78
CA MET A 166 9.83 5.78 1.83
C MET A 166 11.29 5.68 1.38
N LEU A 167 12.05 4.81 2.03
CA LEU A 167 13.50 4.65 1.87
C LEU A 167 13.87 3.23 1.41
N THR A 168 14.55 3.14 0.27
CA THR A 168 15.12 1.88 -0.22
C THR A 168 16.35 1.46 0.58
N ALA A 169 16.71 0.18 0.50
CA ALA A 169 17.95 -0.36 1.06
C ALA A 169 19.23 0.34 0.57
N ASP A 170 19.18 1.02 -0.59
CA ASP A 170 20.29 1.81 -1.13
C ASP A 170 20.35 3.26 -0.56
N GLY A 171 19.48 3.60 0.40
CA GLY A 171 19.43 4.93 1.02
C GLY A 171 18.81 6.00 0.11
N LYS A 172 18.00 5.60 -0.87
CA LYS A 172 17.31 6.50 -1.80
C LYS A 172 15.81 6.45 -1.61
N ASN A 173 15.11 7.54 -1.93
CA ASN A 173 13.65 7.55 -1.93
C ASN A 173 13.10 6.43 -2.84
N ALA A 174 12.11 5.69 -2.35
CA ALA A 174 11.54 4.55 -3.06
C ALA A 174 10.80 4.99 -4.34
N PRO A 175 10.86 4.18 -5.43
CA PRO A 175 10.04 4.44 -6.61
C PRO A 175 8.56 4.39 -6.27
N ALA A 176 7.79 5.35 -6.80
CA ALA A 176 6.40 5.51 -6.40
C ALA A 176 5.42 4.73 -7.31
N PRO A 177 4.33 4.16 -6.76
CA PRO A 177 3.43 3.25 -7.48
C PRO A 177 2.60 3.96 -8.57
N TRP A 178 2.42 5.28 -8.49
CA TRP A 178 1.68 6.06 -9.49
C TRP A 178 2.51 6.37 -10.74
N VAL A 179 3.84 6.27 -10.68
CA VAL A 179 4.74 6.73 -11.73
C VAL A 179 4.53 6.03 -13.09
N PRO A 180 4.33 4.69 -13.15
CA PRO A 180 4.04 4.04 -14.43
C PRO A 180 2.81 4.63 -15.13
N PHE A 181 1.77 4.99 -14.38
CA PHE A 181 0.54 5.56 -14.91
C PHE A 181 0.71 7.03 -15.31
N THR A 182 1.34 7.86 -14.49
CA THR A 182 1.55 9.28 -14.81
C THR A 182 2.46 9.45 -16.02
N ARG A 183 3.49 8.59 -16.17
CA ARG A 183 4.31 8.51 -17.39
C ARG A 183 3.53 8.08 -18.62
N ALA A 184 2.50 7.26 -18.44
CA ALA A 184 1.57 6.86 -19.50
C ALA A 184 0.49 7.92 -19.80
N GLY A 185 0.57 9.11 -19.20
CA GLY A 185 -0.36 10.21 -19.40
C GLY A 185 -1.64 10.12 -18.57
N CYS A 186 -1.71 9.21 -17.60
CA CYS A 186 -2.88 9.03 -16.75
C CYS A 186 -2.79 9.85 -15.47
N ASN A 187 -3.88 10.51 -15.08
CA ASN A 187 -4.01 11.02 -13.72
C ASN A 187 -4.30 9.84 -12.79
N VAL A 188 -3.69 9.86 -11.60
CA VAL A 188 -3.84 8.85 -10.56
C VAL A 188 -4.42 9.50 -9.32
N GLY A 189 -5.64 9.13 -8.96
CA GLY A 189 -6.30 9.55 -7.74
C GLY A 189 -5.95 8.61 -6.59
N ALA A 190 -5.71 9.18 -5.42
CA ALA A 190 -5.47 8.45 -4.19
C ALA A 190 -6.46 8.93 -3.12
N VAL A 191 -7.21 7.99 -2.56
CA VAL A 191 -8.27 8.22 -1.58
C VAL A 191 -7.86 7.46 -0.32
N ALA A 192 -7.36 8.19 0.67
CA ALA A 192 -6.84 7.69 1.95
C ALA A 192 -5.79 6.57 1.81
N THR A 193 -5.12 6.49 0.66
CA THR A 193 -4.18 5.41 0.36
C THR A 193 -2.81 5.72 0.93
N ALA A 194 -2.33 4.88 1.85
CA ALA A 194 -1.12 5.10 2.64
C ALA A 194 0.06 5.66 1.83
N ASN A 195 0.66 6.73 2.36
CA ASN A 195 1.84 7.46 1.85
C ASN A 195 1.74 8.05 0.43
N THR A 196 0.67 7.79 -0.32
CA THR A 196 0.40 8.41 -1.63
C THR A 196 -0.38 9.73 -1.49
N ILE A 197 -0.85 10.04 -0.29
CA ILE A 197 -1.49 11.31 0.08
C ILE A 197 -0.72 11.93 1.26
N LEU A 198 -1.04 13.17 1.63
CA LEU A 198 -0.53 13.74 2.87
C LEU A 198 -1.28 13.09 4.03
N GLU A 199 -0.57 12.59 5.04
CA GLU A 199 -1.10 11.80 6.15
C GLU A 199 -1.07 12.58 7.47
N ASN A 200 -0.26 13.63 7.54
CA ASN A 200 -0.17 14.50 8.69
C ASN A 200 0.10 15.95 8.28
N THR A 201 -0.26 16.90 9.14
CA THR A 201 -0.01 18.33 8.89
C THR A 201 1.37 18.81 9.34
N ALA A 202 2.06 18.01 10.17
CA ALA A 202 3.29 18.42 10.84
C ALA A 202 4.50 18.44 9.90
N ILE A 203 4.68 17.39 9.10
CA ILE A 203 5.85 17.24 8.22
C ILE A 203 5.48 17.20 6.73
N ASP A 204 4.27 16.80 6.37
CA ASP A 204 3.90 16.70 4.95
C ASP A 204 3.63 18.07 4.34
N ILE A 205 2.92 18.94 5.08
CA ILE A 205 2.64 20.31 4.65
C ILE A 205 3.93 21.10 4.36
N PRO A 206 4.91 21.19 5.29
CA PRO A 206 6.15 21.89 4.99
C PRO A 206 6.98 21.19 3.90
N THR A 207 6.86 19.87 3.71
CA THR A 207 7.55 19.14 2.63
C THR A 207 6.99 19.52 1.25
N VAL A 208 5.68 19.50 1.10
CA VAL A 208 5.00 19.67 -0.20
C VAL A 208 4.78 21.14 -0.55
N PHE A 209 4.28 21.92 0.41
CA PHE A 209 3.90 23.32 0.21
C PHE A 209 5.01 24.30 0.62
N GLY A 210 5.89 23.88 1.53
CA GLY A 210 6.93 24.72 2.12
C GLY A 210 6.52 25.29 3.49
N ALA A 211 7.48 25.43 4.41
CA ALA A 211 7.21 25.80 5.80
C ALA A 211 6.58 27.20 6.01
N ASN A 212 6.63 28.08 5.00
CA ASN A 212 6.07 29.44 5.06
C ASN A 212 4.83 29.62 4.15
N SER A 213 4.27 28.52 3.64
CA SER A 213 3.14 28.54 2.72
C SER A 213 1.84 28.97 3.41
N ASP A 214 0.79 29.24 2.63
CA ASP A 214 -0.52 29.57 3.20
C ASP A 214 -1.16 28.35 3.89
N GLU A 215 -0.89 27.16 3.37
CA GLU A 215 -1.28 25.88 3.99
C GLU A 215 -0.60 25.72 5.35
N ALA A 216 0.70 26.04 5.48
CA ALA A 216 1.41 26.04 6.77
C ALA A 216 0.85 27.08 7.77
N LYS A 217 0.39 28.24 7.28
CA LYS A 217 -0.30 29.23 8.12
C LYS A 217 -1.66 28.71 8.58
N GLU A 218 -2.39 28.02 7.71
CA GLU A 218 -3.67 27.39 8.06
C GLU A 218 -3.49 26.29 9.10
N VAL A 219 -2.44 25.45 9.00
CA VAL A 219 -2.10 24.47 10.05
C VAL A 219 -1.93 25.15 11.41
N THR A 220 -1.29 26.32 11.44
CA THR A 220 -1.07 27.07 12.69
C THR A 220 -2.36 27.73 13.20
N ALA A 221 -3.18 28.31 12.32
CA ALA A 221 -4.36 29.08 12.71
C ALA A 221 -5.60 28.19 12.96
N HIS A 222 -5.78 27.14 12.15
CA HIS A 222 -6.96 26.30 12.05
C HIS A 222 -6.59 24.82 11.84
N PRO A 223 -5.90 24.17 12.78
CA PRO A 223 -5.31 22.83 12.59
C PRO A 223 -6.33 21.76 12.16
N ASN A 224 -7.55 21.76 12.71
CA ASN A 224 -8.59 20.80 12.33
C ASN A 224 -9.10 21.04 10.89
N GLN A 225 -9.21 22.31 10.48
CA GLN A 225 -9.57 22.65 9.11
C GLN A 225 -8.46 22.23 8.15
N ALA A 226 -7.20 22.55 8.48
CA ALA A 226 -6.06 22.17 7.67
C ALA A 226 -5.94 20.65 7.50
N PHE A 227 -6.26 19.88 8.54
CA PHE A 227 -6.35 18.43 8.44
C PHE A 227 -7.44 18.01 7.44
N ALA A 228 -8.66 18.52 7.59
CA ALA A 228 -9.75 18.22 6.66
C ALA A 228 -9.47 18.69 5.21
N ASP A 229 -8.72 19.78 5.05
CA ASP A 229 -8.45 20.41 3.76
C ASP A 229 -7.33 19.70 2.99
N PHE A 230 -6.25 19.29 3.66
CA PHE A 230 -5.00 18.88 3.01
C PHE A 230 -4.63 17.41 3.16
N VAL A 231 -5.18 16.70 4.14
CA VAL A 231 -4.84 15.29 4.42
C VAL A 231 -5.78 14.35 3.65
N GLY A 232 -5.31 13.13 3.37
CA GLY A 232 -6.17 12.00 3.05
C GLY A 232 -6.61 11.89 1.60
N ILE A 233 -6.52 12.93 0.78
CA ILE A 233 -6.92 12.90 -0.64
C ILE A 233 -5.79 13.45 -1.50
N GLY A 234 -5.59 12.91 -2.70
CA GLY A 234 -4.60 13.46 -3.63
C GLY A 234 -4.81 13.00 -5.06
N VAL A 235 -4.24 13.75 -6.01
CA VAL A 235 -4.20 13.39 -7.42
C VAL A 235 -2.80 13.64 -7.97
N HIS A 236 -2.10 12.58 -8.36
CA HIS A 236 -0.84 12.66 -9.10
C HIS A 236 -1.15 12.74 -10.59
N CYS A 237 -0.89 13.87 -11.22
CA CYS A 237 -1.25 14.09 -12.61
C CYS A 237 -0.20 13.51 -13.56
N GLY A 238 -0.69 12.99 -14.68
CA GLY A 238 0.18 12.73 -15.83
C GLY A 238 0.89 14.00 -16.30
N LEU A 239 2.00 13.84 -17.02
CA LEU A 239 2.75 14.98 -17.52
C LEU A 239 1.86 15.84 -18.44
N LEU A 240 1.85 17.16 -18.19
CA LEU A 240 1.04 18.14 -18.91
C LEU A 240 -0.49 17.90 -18.89
N GLN A 241 -1.02 17.20 -17.88
CA GLN A 241 -2.46 16.99 -17.78
C GLN A 241 -3.20 18.28 -17.36
N PRO A 242 -4.31 18.66 -18.06
CA PRO A 242 -5.03 19.91 -17.78
C PRO A 242 -5.51 20.05 -16.34
N LEU A 243 -5.86 18.94 -15.69
CA LEU A 243 -6.35 18.90 -14.31
C LEU A 243 -5.40 19.64 -13.35
N CYS A 244 -4.10 19.32 -13.38
CA CYS A 244 -3.10 20.01 -12.57
C CYS A 244 -2.54 21.27 -13.25
N LEU A 245 -2.38 21.29 -14.58
CA LEU A 245 -1.82 22.46 -15.27
C LEU A 245 -2.63 23.74 -15.11
N THR A 246 -3.95 23.60 -14.93
CA THR A 246 -4.88 24.73 -14.78
C THR A 246 -5.24 25.00 -13.32
N SER A 247 -4.47 24.47 -12.37
CA SER A 247 -4.63 24.75 -10.95
C SER A 247 -3.45 25.55 -10.45
N ASP A 248 -3.72 26.71 -9.86
CA ASP A 248 -2.71 27.52 -9.17
C ASP A 248 -2.21 26.84 -7.88
N ASN A 249 -2.97 25.85 -7.39
CA ASN A 249 -2.70 25.10 -6.18
C ASN A 249 -1.96 23.78 -6.43
N ALA A 250 -1.81 23.34 -7.69
CA ALA A 250 -1.02 22.16 -8.01
C ALA A 250 0.47 22.38 -7.71
N LYS A 251 1.07 21.45 -6.97
CA LYS A 251 2.50 21.48 -6.61
C LYS A 251 3.30 20.51 -7.46
N ASP A 252 4.61 20.70 -7.47
CA ASP A 252 5.52 19.72 -8.10
C ASP A 252 5.37 18.37 -7.38
N ASP A 253 5.06 17.32 -8.15
CA ASP A 253 5.05 15.95 -7.66
C ASP A 253 6.50 15.44 -7.66
N LYS A 254 7.21 15.67 -6.56
CA LYS A 254 8.66 15.45 -6.48
C LYS A 254 8.97 14.02 -6.11
N LEU A 255 9.75 13.34 -6.96
CA LEU A 255 10.36 12.05 -6.66
C LEU A 255 11.85 12.09 -7.02
N PRO A 256 12.72 12.55 -6.09
CA PRO A 256 14.10 12.94 -6.40
C PRO A 256 15.00 11.78 -6.83
N ALA A 257 14.66 10.54 -6.44
CA ALA A 257 15.42 9.35 -6.78
C ALA A 257 14.70 8.41 -7.75
N GLU A 258 13.59 8.86 -8.35
CA GLU A 258 12.82 8.06 -9.30
C GLU A 258 13.66 7.70 -10.53
N PRO A 259 13.83 6.40 -10.85
CA PRO A 259 14.58 5.97 -12.02
C PRO A 259 14.02 6.58 -13.32
N GLY A 260 14.89 7.08 -14.20
CA GLY A 260 14.47 7.63 -15.50
C GLY A 260 13.97 9.07 -15.49
N LEU A 261 14.24 9.84 -14.41
CA LEU A 261 13.80 11.22 -14.17
C LEU A 261 12.27 11.36 -14.05
N TYR A 262 11.84 12.23 -13.14
CA TYR A 262 10.43 12.52 -12.86
C TYR A 262 10.25 14.03 -12.64
N THR A 263 10.46 14.80 -13.70
CA THR A 263 10.46 16.28 -13.66
C THR A 263 9.26 16.82 -14.43
N GLY A 264 8.63 17.87 -13.90
CA GLY A 264 7.49 18.54 -14.54
C GLY A 264 6.12 17.91 -14.24
N PHE A 265 6.10 16.80 -13.50
CA PHE A 265 4.88 16.21 -12.96
C PHE A 265 4.33 17.09 -11.83
N LYS A 266 3.00 17.11 -11.72
CA LYS A 266 2.26 17.94 -10.77
C LYS A 266 1.27 17.08 -10.00
N ALA A 267 0.92 17.53 -8.80
CA ALA A 267 -0.11 16.90 -8.00
C ALA A 267 -1.00 17.92 -7.28
N LEU A 268 -2.24 17.50 -7.02
CA LEU A 268 -3.18 18.17 -6.12
C LEU A 268 -3.19 17.39 -4.81
N TYR A 269 -3.19 18.08 -3.69
CA TYR A 269 -3.19 17.47 -2.36
C TYR A 269 -4.35 18.00 -1.53
N GLY A 270 -5.04 17.09 -0.85
CA GLY A 270 -6.17 17.37 0.00
C GLY A 270 -7.52 17.39 -0.70
N HIS A 271 -8.57 17.28 0.12
CA HIS A 271 -9.95 17.47 -0.32
C HIS A 271 -10.12 18.85 -0.97
N LYS A 272 -9.57 19.90 -0.33
CA LYS A 272 -9.73 21.31 -0.75
C LYS A 272 -9.39 21.52 -2.22
N TYR A 273 -8.17 21.13 -2.62
CA TYR A 273 -7.68 21.36 -3.99
C TYR A 273 -8.18 20.33 -4.99
N THR A 274 -8.55 19.14 -4.54
CA THR A 274 -9.18 18.13 -5.41
C THR A 274 -10.60 18.57 -5.78
N ALA A 275 -11.44 18.89 -4.80
CA ALA A 275 -12.82 19.34 -5.00
C ALA A 275 -12.92 20.65 -5.78
N GLU A 276 -11.93 21.54 -5.67
CA GLU A 276 -11.83 22.74 -6.52
C GLU A 276 -11.79 22.39 -8.02
N LYS A 277 -11.16 21.25 -8.39
CA LYS A 277 -10.94 20.86 -9.78
C LYS A 277 -11.98 19.88 -10.34
N ILE A 278 -12.55 19.03 -9.49
CA ILE A 278 -13.55 18.02 -9.92
C ILE A 278 -14.97 18.30 -9.42
N GLY A 279 -15.18 19.43 -8.74
CA GLY A 279 -16.47 19.85 -8.21
C GLY A 279 -16.77 19.28 -6.81
N PRO A 280 -17.95 19.62 -6.25
CA PRO A 280 -18.38 19.08 -4.97
C PRO A 280 -18.45 17.55 -5.01
N ILE A 281 -17.82 16.92 -4.03
CA ILE A 281 -17.76 15.46 -3.93
C ILE A 281 -18.84 15.02 -2.95
N THR A 282 -19.63 14.03 -3.34
CA THR A 282 -20.61 13.39 -2.46
C THR A 282 -20.22 11.95 -2.17
N ASP A 283 -20.60 11.48 -0.98
CA ASP A 283 -20.61 10.05 -0.70
C ASP A 283 -21.68 9.32 -1.57
N LEU A 284 -21.78 8.01 -1.43
CA LEU A 284 -22.76 7.20 -2.18
C LEU A 284 -24.18 7.30 -1.62
N ASP A 285 -24.39 7.99 -0.50
CA ASP A 285 -25.71 8.32 0.04
C ASP A 285 -26.21 9.69 -0.43
N GLY A 286 -25.37 10.43 -1.16
CA GLY A 286 -25.66 11.76 -1.72
C GLY A 286 -25.35 12.90 -0.76
N ASN A 287 -24.66 12.65 0.36
CA ASN A 287 -24.22 13.69 1.28
C ASN A 287 -22.96 14.35 0.73
N VAL A 288 -22.91 15.67 0.76
CA VAL A 288 -21.70 16.43 0.39
C VAL A 288 -20.62 16.19 1.42
N ILE A 289 -19.44 15.80 0.96
CA ILE A 289 -18.23 15.69 1.77
C ILE A 289 -17.58 17.07 1.75
N SER A 290 -17.48 17.71 2.91
CA SER A 290 -16.95 19.08 3.04
C SER A 290 -15.45 19.15 3.34
N GLY A 291 -14.81 18.00 3.51
CA GLY A 291 -13.43 17.85 3.96
C GLY A 291 -13.11 16.38 4.18
N PHE A 292 -11.83 16.05 4.29
CA PHE A 292 -11.40 14.70 4.68
C PHE A 292 -11.90 14.38 6.10
N PRO A 293 -12.68 13.30 6.29
CA PRO A 293 -13.31 13.00 7.58
C PRO A 293 -12.36 12.34 8.60
N GLY A 294 -11.08 12.12 8.22
CA GLY A 294 -10.16 11.23 8.95
C GLY A 294 -10.16 9.83 8.35
N PHE A 295 -9.10 9.06 8.63
CA PHE A 295 -8.91 7.71 8.09
C PHE A 295 -10.01 6.74 8.56
N ASP A 296 -10.37 6.77 9.85
CA ASP A 296 -11.49 6.02 10.43
C ASP A 296 -12.85 6.41 9.82
N GLY A 297 -12.96 7.64 9.34
CA GLY A 297 -14.15 8.16 8.66
C GLY A 297 -14.31 7.66 7.22
N MET A 298 -13.35 6.91 6.68
CA MET A 298 -13.33 6.43 5.29
C MET A 298 -14.16 5.15 5.10
N SER A 299 -15.44 5.23 5.48
CA SER A 299 -16.42 4.18 5.16
C SER A 299 -16.51 3.93 3.65
N ALA A 300 -16.98 2.75 3.25
CA ALA A 300 -17.15 2.44 1.83
C ALA A 300 -17.98 3.48 1.07
N SER A 301 -19.01 4.09 1.70
CA SER A 301 -19.82 5.15 1.07
C SER A 301 -18.98 6.40 0.74
N VAL A 302 -18.09 6.79 1.67
CA VAL A 302 -17.21 7.96 1.51
C VAL A 302 -16.12 7.67 0.49
N SER A 303 -15.34 6.59 0.68
CA SER A 303 -14.19 6.27 -0.18
C SER A 303 -14.60 6.04 -1.63
N LEU A 304 -15.65 5.25 -1.85
CA LEU A 304 -16.13 4.96 -3.20
C LEU A 304 -16.85 6.15 -3.84
N GLY A 305 -17.37 7.09 -3.02
CA GLY A 305 -17.88 8.37 -3.49
C GLY A 305 -16.77 9.24 -4.12
N TYR A 306 -15.62 9.34 -3.45
CA TYR A 306 -14.42 9.98 -4.01
C TYR A 306 -13.92 9.26 -5.27
N VAL A 307 -13.83 7.93 -5.24
CA VAL A 307 -13.39 7.14 -6.41
C VAL A 307 -14.28 7.41 -7.62
N ALA A 308 -15.61 7.33 -7.44
CA ALA A 308 -16.55 7.58 -8.53
C ALA A 308 -16.39 9.00 -9.07
N ALA A 309 -16.33 10.02 -8.19
CA ALA A 309 -16.12 11.40 -8.61
C ALA A 309 -14.81 11.59 -9.39
N MET A 310 -13.70 10.96 -8.94
CA MET A 310 -12.42 11.02 -9.64
C MET A 310 -12.51 10.36 -11.03
N GLN A 311 -13.07 9.16 -11.11
CA GLN A 311 -13.23 8.39 -12.36
C GLN A 311 -14.09 9.15 -13.40
N GLU A 312 -15.17 9.78 -12.93
CA GLU A 312 -16.08 10.61 -13.74
C GLU A 312 -15.42 11.88 -14.29
N HIS A 313 -14.37 12.38 -13.60
CA HIS A 313 -13.72 13.65 -13.91
C HIS A 313 -12.30 13.48 -14.50
N GLY A 314 -12.08 12.39 -15.25
CA GLY A 314 -10.85 12.22 -16.03
C GLY A 314 -9.64 11.79 -15.20
N ILE A 315 -9.87 11.09 -14.09
CA ILE A 315 -8.84 10.44 -13.28
C ILE A 315 -9.04 8.92 -13.41
N PRO A 316 -8.54 8.29 -14.49
CA PRO A 316 -8.86 6.91 -14.85
C PRO A 316 -8.26 5.85 -13.93
N VAL A 317 -7.24 6.22 -13.14
CA VAL A 317 -6.59 5.31 -12.18
C VAL A 317 -6.89 5.83 -10.79
N THR A 318 -7.51 5.01 -9.94
CA THR A 318 -7.87 5.39 -8.57
C THR A 318 -7.50 4.29 -7.59
N TYR A 319 -6.84 4.69 -6.52
CA TYR A 319 -6.56 3.88 -5.34
C TYR A 319 -7.45 4.38 -4.20
N ALA A 320 -8.06 3.46 -3.46
CA ALA A 320 -8.87 3.79 -2.31
C ALA A 320 -8.59 2.86 -1.14
N TYR A 321 -8.55 3.45 0.04
CA TYR A 321 -8.65 2.77 1.32
C TYR A 321 -10.10 2.79 1.81
N VAL A 322 -10.56 1.70 2.44
CA VAL A 322 -11.86 1.59 3.12
C VAL A 322 -11.60 1.13 4.54
N SER A 323 -12.11 1.88 5.52
CA SER A 323 -11.84 1.65 6.94
C SER A 323 -12.38 0.32 7.46
N ASP A 324 -11.83 -0.10 8.61
CA ASP A 324 -12.14 -1.37 9.26
C ASP A 324 -13.67 -1.52 9.49
N ALA A 325 -14.28 -2.63 9.10
CA ALA A 325 -15.70 -2.85 9.36
C ALA A 325 -15.96 -3.33 10.80
N HIS A 326 -14.89 -3.65 11.52
CA HIS A 326 -14.90 -4.39 12.77
C HIS A 326 -14.84 -3.46 13.99
N ASP A 327 -14.73 -2.14 13.79
CA ASP A 327 -14.73 -1.13 14.85
C ASP A 327 -15.99 -0.26 14.92
N ALA A 328 -16.35 0.16 16.14
CA ALA A 328 -17.30 1.24 16.33
C ALA A 328 -16.61 2.59 16.04
N HIS A 329 -16.53 2.95 14.76
CA HIS A 329 -15.89 4.19 14.33
C HIS A 329 -16.50 5.45 14.96
N PRO A 330 -15.67 6.45 15.33
CA PRO A 330 -14.23 6.60 15.03
C PRO A 330 -13.28 6.23 16.19
N SER A 331 -13.72 5.49 17.21
CA SER A 331 -12.89 5.30 18.41
C SER A 331 -13.05 3.94 19.07
N GLY A 332 -13.65 2.99 18.37
CA GLY A 332 -14.05 1.72 18.94
C GLY A 332 -15.19 1.84 19.97
N PRO A 333 -15.47 0.75 20.70
CA PRO A 333 -14.67 -0.48 20.77
C PRO A 333 -14.81 -1.35 19.53
N ALA A 334 -13.86 -2.26 19.37
CA ALA A 334 -13.95 -3.32 18.38
C ALA A 334 -15.09 -4.29 18.67
N TYR A 335 -15.68 -4.78 17.59
CA TYR A 335 -16.73 -5.75 17.56
C TYR A 335 -16.15 -7.17 17.45
N GLY A 336 -16.83 -8.13 18.06
CA GLY A 336 -16.63 -9.54 17.77
C GLY A 336 -17.47 -10.02 16.58
N PRO A 337 -17.09 -11.13 15.91
CA PRO A 337 -17.85 -11.71 14.81
C PRO A 337 -19.35 -11.89 15.10
N GLY A 338 -20.18 -11.27 14.26
CA GLY A 338 -21.64 -11.38 14.32
C GLY A 338 -22.31 -10.41 15.29
N GLN A 339 -21.56 -9.52 15.95
CA GLN A 339 -22.15 -8.43 16.72
C GLN A 339 -22.96 -7.48 15.83
N ALA A 340 -24.00 -6.87 16.39
CA ALA A 340 -24.96 -6.08 15.62
C ALA A 340 -24.32 -4.87 14.91
N GLY A 341 -23.35 -4.20 15.54
CA GLY A 341 -22.62 -3.07 14.96
C GLY A 341 -21.81 -3.48 13.74
N TYR A 342 -21.02 -4.55 13.86
CA TYR A 342 -20.25 -5.14 12.77
C TYR A 342 -21.13 -5.59 11.59
N VAL A 343 -22.22 -6.33 11.86
CA VAL A 343 -23.17 -6.74 10.81
C VAL A 343 -23.80 -5.53 10.11
N ALA A 344 -24.10 -4.47 10.86
CA ALA A 344 -24.63 -3.23 10.30
C ALA A 344 -23.59 -2.48 9.44
N ALA A 345 -22.33 -2.42 9.88
CA ALA A 345 -21.23 -1.82 9.13
C ALA A 345 -21.03 -2.53 7.79
N LEU A 346 -20.90 -3.87 7.80
CA LEU A 346 -20.79 -4.67 6.58
C LEU A 346 -22.02 -4.52 5.68
N LYS A 347 -23.23 -4.39 6.25
CA LYS A 347 -24.44 -4.15 5.45
C LYS A 347 -24.43 -2.76 4.80
N SER A 348 -23.89 -1.76 5.48
CA SER A 348 -23.68 -0.42 4.93
C SER A 348 -22.68 -0.49 3.78
N TYR A 349 -21.56 -1.20 3.95
CA TYR A 349 -20.54 -1.35 2.92
C TYR A 349 -21.07 -2.12 1.70
N ASP A 350 -21.80 -3.22 1.92
CA ASP A 350 -22.52 -3.94 0.87
C ASP A 350 -23.41 -3.03 0.03
N THR A 351 -24.18 -2.16 0.72
CA THR A 351 -25.09 -1.22 0.07
C THR A 351 -24.32 -0.18 -0.74
N ALA A 352 -23.21 0.34 -0.18
CA ALA A 352 -22.31 1.25 -0.87
C ALA A 352 -21.75 0.62 -2.15
N PHE A 353 -21.27 -0.62 -2.14
CA PHE A 353 -20.82 -1.31 -3.35
C PHE A 353 -21.92 -1.44 -4.42
N GLY A 354 -23.14 -1.77 -4.01
CA GLY A 354 -24.28 -1.81 -4.94
C GLY A 354 -24.52 -0.46 -5.62
N LYS A 355 -24.49 0.64 -4.86
CA LYS A 355 -24.64 2.00 -5.39
C LYS A 355 -23.45 2.42 -6.25
N PHE A 356 -22.23 2.06 -5.85
CA PHE A 356 -20.99 2.36 -6.56
C PHE A 356 -21.01 1.79 -7.98
N PHE A 357 -21.28 0.48 -8.11
CA PHE A 357 -21.34 -0.16 -9.42
C PHE A 357 -22.49 0.38 -10.28
N ALA A 358 -23.62 0.73 -9.66
CA ALA A 358 -24.72 1.38 -10.37
C ALA A 358 -24.33 2.77 -10.89
N ARG A 359 -23.64 3.59 -10.08
CA ARG A 359 -23.13 4.91 -10.44
C ARG A 359 -22.09 4.84 -11.55
N LEU A 360 -21.04 4.02 -11.41
CA LEU A 360 -20.04 3.88 -12.48
C LEU A 360 -20.65 3.46 -13.82
N LYS A 361 -21.64 2.57 -13.79
CA LYS A 361 -22.34 2.11 -15.00
C LYS A 361 -23.10 3.24 -15.71
N THR A 362 -23.59 4.26 -15.01
CA THR A 362 -24.26 5.40 -15.68
C THR A 362 -23.31 6.18 -16.58
N ASP A 363 -22.02 6.17 -16.25
CA ASP A 363 -20.97 6.82 -17.04
C ASP A 363 -20.22 5.86 -17.96
N GLY A 364 -20.75 4.64 -18.13
CA GLY A 364 -20.16 3.61 -19.00
C GLY A 364 -18.88 3.01 -18.46
N ILE A 365 -18.60 3.17 -17.16
CA ILE A 365 -17.47 2.55 -16.46
C ILE A 365 -17.96 1.24 -15.88
N ASP A 366 -17.53 0.12 -16.46
CA ASP A 366 -17.94 -1.21 -16.01
C ASP A 366 -16.85 -2.27 -16.26
N ARG A 367 -17.19 -3.54 -16.03
CA ARG A 367 -16.26 -4.66 -16.20
C ARG A 367 -15.65 -4.80 -17.60
N SER A 368 -16.26 -4.21 -18.62
CA SER A 368 -15.79 -4.33 -20.01
C SER A 368 -14.59 -3.43 -20.30
N ASN A 369 -14.41 -2.35 -19.51
CA ASN A 369 -13.36 -1.36 -19.71
C ASN A 369 -12.58 -1.01 -18.44
N THR A 370 -12.85 -1.67 -17.31
CA THR A 370 -12.24 -1.37 -16.02
C THR A 370 -11.56 -2.59 -15.42
N LEU A 371 -10.31 -2.42 -14.99
CA LEU A 371 -9.65 -3.35 -14.11
C LEU A 371 -10.00 -3.01 -12.66
N PHE A 372 -10.82 -3.84 -12.02
CA PHE A 372 -11.10 -3.77 -10.59
C PHE A 372 -10.14 -4.67 -9.82
N VAL A 373 -9.54 -4.15 -8.76
CA VAL A 373 -8.72 -4.90 -7.79
C VAL A 373 -9.29 -4.63 -6.40
N PHE A 374 -9.67 -5.70 -5.69
CA PHE A 374 -10.11 -5.64 -4.31
C PHE A 374 -9.18 -6.51 -3.48
N THR A 375 -8.62 -5.94 -2.42
CA THR A 375 -7.69 -6.66 -1.52
C THR A 375 -7.81 -6.12 -0.10
N ALA A 376 -7.31 -6.87 0.87
CA ALA A 376 -7.14 -6.43 2.25
C ALA A 376 -5.65 -6.31 2.56
N ASP A 377 -5.30 -5.43 3.50
CA ASP A 377 -3.94 -5.20 3.97
C ASP A 377 -3.57 -6.16 5.09
N GLU A 378 -4.54 -6.52 5.93
CA GLU A 378 -4.39 -7.50 6.98
C GLU A 378 -5.65 -8.33 7.18
N ASN A 379 -5.53 -9.32 8.06
CA ASN A 379 -6.59 -10.26 8.40
C ASN A 379 -6.47 -10.67 9.87
N ASP A 380 -6.57 -9.70 10.78
CA ASP A 380 -6.36 -9.89 12.22
C ASP A 380 -7.19 -11.04 12.75
N HIS A 381 -6.54 -11.96 13.45
CA HIS A 381 -7.25 -13.07 14.06
C HIS A 381 -8.05 -12.60 15.26
N LEU A 382 -9.27 -13.13 15.40
CA LEU A 382 -10.08 -12.97 16.61
C LEU A 382 -9.24 -13.28 17.86
N SER A 383 -9.00 -12.27 18.67
CA SER A 383 -8.31 -12.39 19.96
C SER A 383 -9.29 -12.10 21.09
N SER A 384 -9.93 -13.14 21.62
CA SER A 384 -10.79 -13.03 22.81
C SER A 384 -9.98 -13.21 24.09
N GLY A 385 -10.05 -12.24 25.01
CA GLY A 385 -9.58 -12.37 26.40
C GLY A 385 -10.74 -12.47 27.39
N PRO A 386 -10.54 -13.02 28.61
CA PRO A 386 -11.50 -12.84 29.69
C PRO A 386 -11.68 -11.34 29.97
N PRO A 387 -12.90 -10.86 30.29
CA PRO A 387 -13.14 -9.45 30.55
C PRO A 387 -12.21 -8.93 31.66
N ASP A 388 -11.66 -7.73 31.48
CA ASP A 388 -10.73 -7.09 32.42
C ASP A 388 -11.33 -6.83 33.82
N ASN A 389 -12.65 -7.05 33.99
CA ASN A 389 -13.31 -6.88 35.27
C ASN A 389 -14.35 -8.00 35.54
N PRO A 390 -14.02 -9.03 36.34
CA PRO A 390 -14.95 -10.12 36.66
C PRO A 390 -16.17 -9.71 37.51
N ASN A 391 -16.25 -8.45 37.93
CA ASN A 391 -17.23 -7.97 38.91
C ASN A 391 -18.26 -6.97 38.35
N GLY A 392 -18.33 -6.79 37.03
CA GLY A 392 -19.43 -6.06 36.39
C GLY A 392 -20.69 -6.92 36.35
N GLY A 393 -21.42 -6.99 37.47
CA GLY A 393 -22.61 -7.81 37.59
C GLY A 393 -23.77 -7.31 36.71
N GLU A 394 -24.08 -8.06 35.65
CA GLU A 394 -25.45 -8.15 35.12
C GLU A 394 -25.90 -9.61 35.05
N SER A 395 -26.67 -9.96 36.08
CA SER A 395 -27.60 -11.09 36.25
C SER A 395 -27.76 -12.07 35.08
N ALA A 396 -27.18 -13.26 35.26
CA ALA A 396 -27.49 -14.45 34.49
C ALA A 396 -28.93 -14.92 34.75
N ASN A 397 -29.88 -14.56 33.86
CA ASN A 397 -31.06 -15.38 33.57
C ASN A 397 -31.78 -14.92 32.29
N ARG A 398 -31.36 -15.44 31.12
CA ARG A 398 -32.24 -15.56 29.93
C ARG A 398 -31.73 -16.67 29.00
N PRO A 399 -32.62 -17.52 28.45
CA PRO A 399 -32.20 -18.64 27.60
C PRO A 399 -31.94 -18.17 26.17
N ASP A 400 -30.89 -18.73 25.57
CA ASP A 400 -30.54 -18.73 24.14
C ASP A 400 -30.27 -17.36 23.47
N ARG A 401 -28.99 -16.98 23.40
CA ARG A 401 -28.32 -16.28 22.29
C ARG A 401 -26.81 -16.48 22.44
N SER A 402 -26.20 -17.24 21.54
CA SER A 402 -24.77 -17.55 21.58
C SER A 402 -23.94 -16.49 20.84
N ALA A 403 -23.54 -15.46 21.56
CA ALA A 403 -22.30 -14.71 21.31
C ALA A 403 -21.84 -14.16 22.67
N ASP A 404 -20.63 -14.54 23.08
CA ASP A 404 -20.01 -14.07 24.32
C ASP A 404 -19.72 -12.56 24.15
N PRO A 405 -20.29 -11.65 24.96
CA PRO A 405 -20.16 -10.20 24.76
C PRO A 405 -18.75 -9.66 25.07
N ALA A 406 -17.79 -10.50 25.44
CA ALA A 406 -16.43 -10.11 25.81
C ALA A 406 -15.35 -10.39 24.74
N ALA A 407 -15.73 -10.85 23.55
CA ALA A 407 -14.79 -11.04 22.44
C ALA A 407 -14.87 -9.85 21.48
N GLY A 408 -13.84 -9.00 21.48
CA GLY A 408 -13.56 -8.04 20.39
C GLY A 408 -12.48 -8.59 19.46
N GLN A 409 -12.52 -8.23 18.19
CA GLN A 409 -11.32 -8.28 17.34
C GLN A 409 -10.33 -7.25 17.91
N LEU A 410 -9.02 -7.48 17.91
CA LEU A 410 -8.08 -6.38 18.12
C LEU A 410 -7.85 -5.77 16.73
N SER A 411 -8.04 -4.47 16.58
CA SER A 411 -7.55 -3.69 15.45
C SER A 411 -6.16 -3.14 15.79
N GLY A 412 -5.26 -3.09 14.80
CA GLY A 412 -3.93 -2.51 14.92
C GLY A 412 -3.89 -0.98 15.08
N ASP A 413 -5.05 -0.33 15.27
CA ASP A 413 -5.25 1.11 15.14
C ASP A 413 -4.93 1.95 16.39
N GLU A 414 -4.67 1.34 17.55
CA GLU A 414 -4.27 2.14 18.72
C GLU A 414 -2.80 2.56 18.69
N ALA A 415 -2.54 3.70 18.06
CA ALA A 415 -1.48 4.61 18.52
C ALA A 415 -1.90 5.25 19.88
N THR A 416 -2.00 4.45 20.95
CA THR A 416 -2.07 5.03 22.30
C THR A 416 -0.69 5.54 22.70
N PRO A 417 -0.57 6.79 23.19
CA PRO A 417 0.70 7.27 23.74
C PRO A 417 1.03 6.40 24.95
N TYR A 418 2.18 5.72 24.88
CA TYR A 418 2.74 4.86 25.93
C TYR A 418 2.35 5.36 27.34
N GLY A 419 1.38 4.67 27.93
CA GLY A 419 1.05 4.82 29.34
C GLY A 419 2.30 4.48 30.16
N ASP A 420 2.68 5.42 31.02
CA ASP A 420 3.82 5.43 31.94
C ASP A 420 4.07 4.07 32.61
N CYS A 421 4.91 3.23 31.99
CA CYS A 421 5.47 2.04 32.64
C CYS A 421 6.50 2.51 33.67
N ARG A 422 5.99 2.81 34.87
CA ARG A 422 6.79 3.15 36.04
C ARG A 422 7.91 2.12 36.26
N ARG A 423 9.11 2.67 36.47
CA ARG A 423 10.37 2.03 36.88
C ARG A 423 10.18 0.78 37.76
N GLY A 424 10.40 -0.39 37.19
CA GLY A 424 10.62 -1.65 37.90
C GLY A 424 12.07 -2.12 37.69
N THR A 425 12.79 -2.37 38.78
CA THR A 425 14.22 -2.74 38.78
C THR A 425 14.48 -4.13 38.15
N HIS A 426 15.69 -4.26 37.60
CA HIS A 426 16.21 -5.28 36.68
C HIS A 426 16.29 -6.76 37.18
N ALA A 427 15.30 -7.28 37.92
CA ALA A 427 15.39 -8.64 38.49
C ALA A 427 14.10 -9.49 38.51
N GLN A 428 13.04 -9.14 37.76
CA GLN A 428 11.79 -9.92 37.73
C GLN A 428 11.31 -10.39 36.34
N LEU A 429 12.15 -10.34 35.30
CA LEU A 429 11.82 -10.81 33.94
C LEU A 429 12.38 -12.20 33.58
N HIS A 430 12.61 -13.08 34.57
CA HIS A 430 13.01 -14.47 34.33
C HIS A 430 12.07 -15.48 35.00
N ALA A 431 10.77 -15.35 34.76
CA ALA A 431 9.81 -16.44 34.97
C ALA A 431 8.46 -16.06 34.35
N ILE A 432 8.30 -16.28 33.04
CA ILE A 432 7.07 -16.56 32.27
C ILE A 432 7.50 -16.39 30.80
N CYS A 433 8.13 -17.44 30.26
CA CYS A 433 8.34 -17.73 28.83
C CYS A 433 9.37 -18.86 28.72
N GLN A 434 8.94 -20.09 28.96
CA GLN A 434 9.57 -21.26 28.37
C GLN A 434 8.49 -22.20 27.83
N PRO A 435 8.43 -22.46 26.51
CA PRO A 435 7.61 -23.52 25.98
C PRO A 435 8.23 -24.88 26.35
N ARG A 436 7.46 -25.72 27.06
CA ARG A 436 7.77 -27.14 27.28
C ARG A 436 7.63 -27.87 25.94
N LEU A 437 8.75 -28.28 25.35
CA LEU A 437 8.78 -29.22 24.23
C LEU A 437 8.30 -30.60 24.70
N LEU A 438 7.22 -31.12 24.10
CA LEU A 438 6.79 -32.51 24.22
C LEU A 438 7.35 -33.33 23.03
N PRO A 439 7.84 -34.56 23.23
CA PRO A 439 8.44 -35.35 22.16
C PRO A 439 7.40 -35.98 21.23
N LEU A 440 7.57 -35.80 19.92
CA LEU A 440 6.79 -36.45 18.86
C LEU A 440 7.18 -37.93 18.72
N HIS A 441 6.23 -38.83 19.01
CA HIS A 441 6.33 -40.24 18.63
C HIS A 441 5.95 -40.42 17.16
N HIS A 442 6.87 -40.92 16.33
CA HIS A 442 6.59 -41.38 14.97
C HIS A 442 5.68 -42.62 14.97
N ARG A 443 4.48 -42.50 14.38
CA ARG A 443 3.75 -43.65 13.82
C ARG A 443 3.57 -43.46 12.31
N ARG A 444 4.12 -44.39 11.54
CA ARG A 444 3.88 -44.54 10.09
C ARG A 444 2.48 -45.13 9.89
N HIS A 445 1.61 -44.46 9.14
CA HIS A 445 0.41 -45.07 8.57
C HIS A 445 0.54 -45.20 7.04
N ARG A 446 0.32 -46.43 6.56
CA ARG A 446 0.26 -46.83 5.15
C ARG A 446 -1.03 -46.32 4.52
N LEU A 447 -0.94 -45.77 3.31
CA LEU A 447 -2.08 -45.52 2.43
C LEU A 447 -2.56 -46.83 1.78
N PRO A 448 -3.87 -47.09 1.65
CA PRO A 448 -4.39 -48.15 0.82
C PRO A 448 -4.55 -47.72 -0.65
N ASN A 449 -4.32 -48.70 -1.52
CA ASN A 449 -4.30 -48.67 -2.97
C ASN A 449 -5.69 -48.96 -3.60
N ARG A 450 -5.95 -48.36 -4.78
CA ARG A 450 -6.84 -48.76 -5.91
C ARG A 450 -8.36 -48.45 -5.80
N VAL A 451 -9.18 -48.07 -6.83
CA VAL A 451 -9.21 -47.87 -8.33
C VAL A 451 -10.66 -47.34 -8.68
N PRO A 452 -11.11 -46.86 -9.89
CA PRO A 452 -10.48 -46.41 -11.16
C PRO A 452 -10.85 -44.96 -11.62
N LEU A 453 -10.06 -44.39 -12.54
CA LEU A 453 -10.44 -43.29 -13.44
C LEU A 453 -10.59 -43.81 -14.88
N GLY A 454 -11.68 -43.42 -15.55
CA GLY A 454 -11.89 -43.60 -16.98
C GLY A 454 -11.19 -42.52 -17.81
N HIS A 455 -10.60 -42.96 -18.93
CA HIS A 455 -9.88 -42.21 -19.97
C HIS A 455 -10.68 -41.01 -20.55
N ARG A 456 -10.10 -39.91 -21.07
CA ARG A 456 -9.09 -39.83 -22.16
C ARG A 456 -8.31 -38.47 -22.18
N LYS A 457 -6.98 -38.59 -22.35
CA LYS A 457 -5.97 -37.84 -23.17
C LYS A 457 -6.21 -36.32 -23.44
N LEU A 458 -5.22 -35.43 -23.31
CA LEU A 458 -3.85 -35.46 -23.85
C LEU A 458 -2.93 -34.58 -22.97
N ALA A 459 -1.76 -35.09 -22.54
CA ALA A 459 -0.78 -34.35 -21.75
C ALA A 459 0.41 -33.90 -22.64
N ILE A 460 0.79 -32.63 -22.52
CA ILE A 460 2.04 -32.08 -23.03
C ILE A 460 3.19 -32.58 -22.13
N ARG A 461 4.19 -33.20 -22.73
CA ARG A 461 5.39 -33.74 -22.07
C ARG A 461 6.41 -32.61 -21.90
N LEU A 462 6.64 -32.16 -20.66
CA LEU A 462 7.79 -31.35 -20.30
C LEU A 462 8.85 -32.27 -19.71
N GLU A 463 9.97 -32.44 -20.40
CA GLU A 463 11.14 -33.14 -19.85
C GLU A 463 11.92 -32.21 -18.92
N PRO A 464 12.34 -32.68 -17.72
CA PRO A 464 13.17 -31.89 -16.83
C PRO A 464 14.61 -31.85 -17.35
N ARG A 465 15.08 -30.68 -17.78
CA ARG A 465 16.51 -30.43 -17.96
C ARG A 465 17.21 -30.47 -16.61
N ARG A 466 18.19 -31.38 -16.48
CA ARG A 466 19.16 -31.42 -15.37
C ARG A 466 19.99 -30.14 -15.39
N LEU A 467 20.07 -29.44 -14.25
CA LEU A 467 21.09 -28.42 -13.98
C LEU A 467 22.31 -29.10 -13.31
N PRO A 468 23.56 -28.69 -13.62
CA PRO A 468 24.76 -29.27 -13.02
C PRO A 468 24.97 -28.80 -11.58
N ALA A 469 25.59 -29.66 -10.78
CA ALA A 469 25.97 -29.42 -9.39
C ALA A 469 27.29 -28.62 -9.26
N GLY A 470 27.37 -27.75 -8.24
CA GLY A 470 28.54 -26.96 -7.81
C GLY A 470 28.13 -25.48 -7.64
N ASN A 471 28.34 -24.77 -6.54
CA ASN A 471 29.19 -24.88 -5.36
C ASN A 471 28.35 -24.59 -4.10
N ARG A 472 28.56 -25.34 -3.02
CA ARG A 472 28.07 -25.01 -1.68
C ARG A 472 29.17 -24.22 -0.97
N ASP A 473 29.01 -22.91 -0.85
CA ASP A 473 29.75 -22.16 0.16
C ASP A 473 28.96 -22.20 1.46
N HIS A 474 29.51 -22.93 2.41
CA HIS A 474 29.06 -22.98 3.80
C HIS A 474 29.45 -21.66 4.48
N VAL A 475 28.47 -20.84 4.87
CA VAL A 475 28.70 -19.81 5.89
C VAL A 475 28.72 -20.51 7.25
N ALA A 476 29.94 -20.74 7.74
CA ALA A 476 30.19 -21.26 9.07
C ALA A 476 29.95 -20.16 10.11
N TRP A 477 28.95 -20.36 10.97
CA TRP A 477 28.83 -19.63 12.23
C TRP A 477 29.89 -20.15 13.21
N HIS A 478 30.94 -19.37 13.46
CA HIS A 478 31.85 -19.61 14.58
C HIS A 478 31.20 -19.11 15.88
N GLY A 479 30.57 -20.03 16.62
CA GLY A 479 30.17 -19.80 18.01
C GLY A 479 31.39 -19.80 18.93
N TRP A 480 31.73 -18.65 19.52
CA TRP A 480 32.64 -18.58 20.66
C TRP A 480 31.87 -18.88 21.95
N ALA A 481 32.04 -20.11 22.44
CA ALA A 481 31.59 -20.51 23.77
C ALA A 481 32.62 -20.05 24.83
N GLY A 482 32.38 -18.90 25.45
CA GLY A 482 33.12 -18.44 26.63
C GLY A 482 32.62 -19.13 27.90
N ARG A 483 33.39 -20.09 28.42
CA ARG A 483 33.19 -20.71 29.74
C ARG A 483 33.51 -19.71 30.86
N CYS A 484 32.52 -19.33 31.66
CA CYS A 484 32.74 -18.67 32.95
C CYS A 484 33.19 -19.70 34.00
N GLN A 485 34.46 -19.66 34.41
CA GLN A 485 34.94 -20.30 35.64
C GLN A 485 34.81 -19.33 36.83
N SER A 486 34.21 -19.81 37.91
CA SER A 486 34.08 -19.12 39.19
C SER A 486 35.42 -19.12 39.94
N GLY A 487 36.00 -17.93 40.14
CA GLY A 487 37.22 -17.73 40.92
C GLY A 487 37.01 -16.73 42.05
N ARG A 488 36.84 -17.24 43.29
CA ARG A 488 36.83 -16.45 44.53
C ARG A 488 38.16 -15.70 44.70
N ARG A 489 38.15 -14.38 44.88
CA ARG A 489 39.30 -13.60 45.38
C ARG A 489 39.08 -13.21 46.85
N ARG A 490 40.00 -13.62 47.73
CA ARG A 490 40.23 -13.05 49.07
C ARG A 490 41.31 -11.94 48.98
N PRO A 491 41.31 -10.95 49.90
CA PRO A 491 42.15 -9.76 49.78
C PRO A 491 43.56 -9.99 50.34
N LYS A 492 44.56 -9.30 49.77
CA LYS A 492 45.88 -9.14 50.41
C LYS A 492 46.20 -7.67 50.65
N ARG A 493 46.63 -7.45 51.89
CA ARG A 493 47.10 -6.22 52.54
C ARG A 493 48.28 -5.59 51.80
N ARG A 494 48.36 -4.26 51.84
CA ARG A 494 49.59 -3.46 51.67
C ARG A 494 50.32 -3.38 53.02
N LEU A 495 51.62 -3.57 52.96
CA LEU A 495 52.64 -3.16 53.93
C LEU A 495 53.85 -2.79 53.08
N VAL A 496 54.02 -1.50 52.79
CA VAL A 496 55.14 -0.61 53.18
C VAL A 496 54.59 0.81 53.03
#